data_AF-A0A7X2LS56-F1
#
_entry.id   AF-A0A7X2LS56-F1
#
_cell.length_a   1.000
_cell.length_b   1.000
_cell.length_c   1.000
_cell.angle_alpha   90.00
_cell.angle_beta   90.00
_cell.angle_gamma   90.00
#
_symmetry.space_group_name_H-M   'P 1'
#
loop_
_entity.id
_entity.type
_entity.pdbx_description
1 polymer ?
#
loop_
_entity_poly.entity_id
_entity_poly.type
_entity_poly.pdbx_seq_one_letter_code
_entity_poly.pdbx_strand_id
1 'polypeptide(L)'
;MALAAAPATLYSAKEELRACMDDGEALKPLLAARDAWIRGHEAELKGFHDEMQALVARQPEVDRGDEQAVAAFNAEMATLNARVAEINTRGEQFNKDSVELNARLFAVNKRCAGKLYRIKDRDALLKERAQRKP
;
A
#
# COMPACT_ATOMS: atom_id res chain seq x y z
N MET A 1 22.89 48.03 18.82
CA MET A 1 22.61 46.81 19.60
C MET A 1 22.30 45.68 18.62
N ALA A 2 23.23 44.75 18.41
CA ALA A 2 22.99 43.55 17.62
C ALA A 2 22.51 42.44 18.55
N LEU A 3 21.30 41.92 18.33
CA LEU A 3 20.83 40.71 19.00
C LEU A 3 21.66 39.53 18.50
N ALA A 4 22.45 38.93 19.39
CA ALA A 4 23.15 37.68 19.11
C ALA A 4 22.12 36.58 18.85
N ALA A 5 22.19 35.96 17.67
CA ALA A 5 21.40 34.78 17.36
C ALA A 5 21.75 33.66 18.35
N ALA A 6 20.72 33.07 18.99
CA ALA A 6 20.91 31.93 19.87
C ALA A 6 21.61 30.78 19.11
N PRO A 7 22.52 30.04 19.76
CA PRO A 7 23.21 28.93 19.10
C PRO A 7 22.20 27.92 18.59
N ALA A 8 22.30 27.54 17.32
CA ALA A 8 21.50 26.48 16.75
C ALA A 8 21.70 25.21 17.58
N THR A 9 20.62 24.68 18.16
CA THR A 9 20.67 23.45 18.95
C THR A 9 20.92 22.28 18.02
N LEU A 10 22.01 21.54 18.24
CA LEU A 10 22.35 20.33 17.48
C LEU A 10 21.26 19.24 17.55
N TYR A 11 20.46 19.24 18.62
CA TYR A 11 19.40 18.27 18.86
C TYR A 11 18.03 18.88 18.62
N SER A 12 17.17 18.12 17.95
CA SER A 12 15.73 18.39 17.81
C SER A 12 15.02 18.26 19.16
N ALA A 13 13.88 18.92 19.31
CA ALA A 13 13.10 18.91 20.54
C ALA A 13 12.45 17.54 20.79
N LYS A 14 12.18 17.21 22.07
CA LYS A 14 11.48 15.98 22.47
C LYS A 14 10.09 15.87 21.80
N GLU A 15 9.41 16.98 21.61
CA GLU A 15 8.09 17.06 20.99
C GLU A 15 8.15 16.76 19.50
N GLU A 16 9.22 17.17 18.82
CA GLU A 16 9.47 16.79 17.42
C GLU A 16 9.75 15.29 17.30
N LEU A 17 10.51 14.71 18.25
CA LEU A 17 10.71 13.26 18.30
C LEU A 17 9.38 12.53 18.50
N ARG A 18 8.54 13.02 19.42
CA ARG A 18 7.21 12.45 19.68
C ARG A 18 6.37 12.45 18.40
N ALA A 19 6.30 13.59 17.71
CA ALA A 19 5.56 13.71 16.45
C ALA A 19 6.08 12.71 15.40
N CYS A 20 7.40 12.63 15.21
CA CYS A 20 8.00 11.68 14.25
C CYS A 20 7.71 10.22 14.58
N MET A 21 7.69 9.85 15.87
CA MET A 21 7.28 8.51 16.28
C MET A 21 5.79 8.26 16.02
N ASP A 22 4.93 9.25 16.28
CA ASP A 22 3.48 9.14 16.07
C ASP A 22 3.13 9.02 14.57
N ASP A 23 3.80 9.79 13.71
CA ASP A 23 3.69 9.66 12.25
C ASP A 23 4.11 8.26 11.79
N GLY A 24 5.21 7.75 12.33
CA GLY A 24 5.70 6.40 12.02
C GLY A 24 4.68 5.33 12.39
N GLU A 25 4.06 5.42 13.57
CA GLU A 25 2.98 4.51 13.98
C GLU A 25 1.74 4.65 13.10
N ALA A 26 1.36 5.88 12.72
CA ALA A 26 0.19 6.14 11.87
C ALA A 26 0.35 5.57 10.45
N LEU A 27 1.59 5.48 9.94
CA LEU A 27 1.89 4.89 8.63
C LEU A 27 1.83 3.36 8.63
N LYS A 28 2.09 2.69 9.76
CA LYS A 28 2.11 1.21 9.83
C LYS A 28 0.84 0.53 9.31
N PRO A 29 -0.38 0.89 9.75
CA PRO A 29 -1.58 0.23 9.25
C PRO A 29 -1.79 0.47 7.75
N LEU A 30 -1.38 1.63 7.22
CA LEU A 30 -1.47 1.93 5.79
C LEU A 30 -0.52 1.07 4.96
N LEU A 31 0.72 0.90 5.43
CA LEU A 31 1.70 0.02 4.80
C LEU A 31 1.23 -1.44 4.85
N ALA A 32 0.71 -1.89 5.99
CA ALA A 32 0.17 -3.23 6.13
C ALA A 32 -1.03 -3.48 5.20
N ALA A 33 -1.94 -2.50 5.06
CA ALA A 33 -3.06 -2.55 4.15
C ALA A 33 -2.60 -2.62 2.68
N ARG A 34 -1.59 -1.82 2.30
CA ARG A 34 -0.98 -1.88 0.96
C ARG A 34 -0.42 -3.26 0.67
N ASP A 35 0.37 -3.81 1.58
CA ASP A 35 1.01 -5.11 1.38
C ASP A 35 -0.03 -6.25 1.35
N ALA A 36 -1.11 -6.15 2.13
CA ALA A 36 -2.23 -7.08 2.07
C ALA A 36 -2.97 -7.01 0.73
N TRP A 37 -3.21 -5.80 0.22
CA TRP A 37 -3.81 -5.59 -1.09
C TRP A 37 -2.95 -6.20 -2.21
N ILE A 38 -1.64 -5.95 -2.21
CA ILE A 38 -0.71 -6.48 -3.23
C ILE A 38 -0.80 -8.01 -3.28
N ARG A 39 -0.70 -8.69 -2.14
CA ARG A 39 -0.80 -10.15 -2.09
C ARG A 39 -2.15 -10.66 -2.58
N GLY A 40 -3.24 -10.00 -2.20
CA GLY A 40 -4.59 -10.36 -2.66
C GLY A 40 -4.75 -10.19 -4.17
N HIS A 41 -4.24 -9.09 -4.71
CA HIS A 41 -4.31 -8.77 -6.13
C HIS A 41 -3.43 -9.72 -6.98
N GLU A 42 -2.22 -10.05 -6.52
CA GLU A 42 -1.37 -11.04 -7.17
C GLU A 42 -2.03 -12.43 -7.23
N ALA A 43 -2.66 -12.86 -6.12
CA ALA A 43 -3.40 -14.12 -6.08
C ALA A 43 -4.61 -14.09 -7.03
N GLU A 44 -5.32 -12.97 -7.10
CA GLU A 44 -6.44 -12.77 -8.03
C GLU A 44 -5.98 -12.82 -9.50
N LEU A 45 -4.89 -12.12 -9.85
CA LEU A 45 -4.32 -12.12 -11.19
C LEU A 45 -3.86 -13.52 -11.60
N LYS A 46 -3.26 -14.27 -10.67
CA LYS A 46 -2.89 -15.66 -10.92
C LYS A 46 -4.13 -16.51 -11.21
N GLY A 47 -5.16 -16.44 -10.37
CA GLY A 47 -6.41 -17.20 -10.58
C GLY A 47 -7.06 -16.86 -11.92
N PHE A 48 -7.15 -15.57 -12.25
CA PHE A 48 -7.63 -15.12 -13.55
C PHE A 48 -6.79 -15.69 -14.71
N HIS A 49 -5.47 -15.69 -14.59
CA HIS A 49 -4.58 -16.25 -15.61
C HIS A 49 -4.79 -17.76 -15.79
N ASP A 50 -4.89 -18.51 -14.69
CA ASP A 50 -5.15 -19.94 -14.72
C ASP A 50 -6.51 -20.25 -15.41
N GLU A 51 -7.56 -19.49 -15.07
CA GLU A 51 -8.90 -19.61 -15.69
C GLU A 51 -8.87 -19.31 -17.20
N MET A 52 -8.18 -18.23 -17.60
CA MET A 52 -7.99 -17.88 -19.01
C MET A 52 -7.23 -18.98 -19.78
N GLN A 53 -6.16 -19.51 -19.19
CA GLN A 53 -5.41 -20.62 -19.79
C GLN A 53 -6.28 -21.87 -19.95
N ALA A 54 -7.07 -22.22 -18.94
CA ALA A 54 -7.98 -23.36 -19.00
C ALA A 54 -9.05 -23.18 -20.08
N LEU A 55 -9.60 -21.97 -20.23
CA LEU A 55 -10.60 -21.68 -21.26
C LEU A 55 -9.98 -21.75 -22.67
N VAL A 56 -8.78 -21.20 -22.86
CA VAL A 56 -8.05 -21.32 -24.15
C VAL A 56 -7.72 -22.78 -24.46
N ALA A 57 -7.32 -23.57 -23.45
CA ALA A 57 -7.05 -25.00 -23.63
C ALA A 57 -8.28 -25.81 -24.05
N ARG A 58 -9.48 -25.42 -23.58
CA ARG A 58 -10.78 -26.02 -23.96
C ARG A 58 -11.27 -25.59 -25.34
N GLN A 59 -10.74 -24.49 -25.91
CA GLN A 59 -11.19 -23.95 -27.19
C GLN A 59 -11.21 -24.98 -28.35
N PRO A 60 -10.21 -25.88 -28.50
CA PRO A 60 -10.23 -26.90 -29.56
C PRO A 60 -11.30 -27.98 -29.35
N GLU A 61 -11.82 -28.14 -28.14
CA GLU A 61 -12.84 -29.14 -27.78
C GLU A 61 -14.26 -28.66 -28.08
N VAL A 62 -14.44 -27.36 -28.35
CA VAL A 62 -15.74 -26.77 -28.69
C VAL A 62 -16.15 -27.22 -30.09
N ASP A 63 -17.26 -27.95 -30.17
CA ASP A 63 -17.90 -28.26 -31.46
C ASP A 63 -18.44 -26.97 -32.06
N ARG A 64 -17.86 -26.56 -33.20
CA ARG A 64 -18.25 -25.35 -33.92
C ARG A 64 -19.57 -25.49 -34.68
N GLY A 65 -20.04 -26.73 -34.88
CA GLY A 65 -21.36 -27.01 -35.44
C GLY A 65 -22.48 -26.94 -34.40
N ASP A 66 -22.14 -26.94 -33.11
CA ASP A 66 -23.09 -26.79 -32.00
C ASP A 66 -23.15 -25.33 -31.54
N GLU A 67 -24.21 -24.64 -31.94
CA GLU A 67 -24.45 -23.25 -31.56
C GLU A 67 -24.53 -23.04 -30.04
N GLN A 68 -25.03 -24.04 -29.29
CA GLN A 68 -25.12 -23.95 -27.83
C GLN A 68 -23.73 -24.03 -27.19
N ALA A 69 -22.88 -24.93 -27.68
CA ALA A 69 -21.50 -25.06 -27.20
C ALA A 69 -20.70 -23.78 -27.47
N VAL A 70 -20.84 -23.18 -28.66
CA VAL A 70 -20.20 -21.91 -29.01
C VAL A 70 -20.72 -20.75 -28.15
N ALA A 71 -22.03 -20.68 -27.92
CA ALA A 71 -22.63 -19.64 -27.08
C ALA A 71 -22.15 -19.73 -25.62
N ALA A 72 -22.07 -20.94 -25.06
CA ALA A 72 -21.55 -21.17 -23.72
C ALA A 72 -20.08 -20.73 -23.59
N PHE A 73 -19.22 -21.13 -24.52
CA PHE A 73 -17.82 -20.72 -24.54
C PHE A 73 -17.66 -19.19 -24.61
N ASN A 74 -18.44 -18.53 -25.48
CA ASN A 74 -18.42 -17.08 -25.62
C ASN A 74 -18.91 -16.36 -24.35
N ALA A 75 -19.88 -16.92 -23.64
CA ALA A 75 -20.35 -16.38 -22.36
C ALA A 75 -19.28 -16.48 -21.26
N GLU A 76 -18.55 -17.58 -21.20
CA GLU A 76 -17.39 -17.73 -20.30
C GLU A 76 -16.30 -16.70 -20.63
N MET A 77 -15.94 -16.55 -21.91
CA MET A 77 -14.99 -15.53 -22.37
C MET A 77 -15.43 -14.11 -22.00
N ALA A 78 -16.72 -13.78 -22.20
CA ALA A 78 -17.27 -12.47 -21.85
C ALA A 78 -17.20 -12.20 -20.34
N THR A 79 -17.45 -13.23 -19.53
CA THR A 79 -17.35 -13.14 -18.06
C THR A 79 -15.92 -12.85 -17.62
N LEU A 80 -14.93 -13.56 -18.17
CA LEU A 80 -13.51 -13.31 -17.87
C LEU A 80 -13.07 -11.91 -18.34
N ASN A 81 -13.51 -11.47 -19.52
CA ASN A 81 -13.23 -10.12 -20.01
C ASN A 81 -13.82 -9.02 -19.11
N ALA A 82 -15.04 -9.20 -18.60
CA ALA A 82 -15.61 -8.27 -17.63
C ALA A 82 -14.79 -8.24 -16.34
N ARG A 83 -14.41 -9.42 -15.82
CA ARG A 83 -13.62 -9.53 -14.60
C ARG A 83 -12.24 -8.87 -14.72
N VAL A 84 -11.54 -9.01 -15.84
CA VAL A 84 -10.23 -8.33 -16.01
C VAL A 84 -10.37 -6.81 -16.07
N ALA A 85 -11.47 -6.28 -16.63
CA ALA A 85 -11.75 -4.84 -16.59
C ALA A 85 -11.94 -4.33 -15.15
N GLU A 86 -12.61 -5.10 -14.29
CA GLU A 86 -12.75 -4.78 -12.88
C GLU A 86 -11.42 -4.86 -12.12
N ILE A 87 -10.62 -5.91 -12.37
CA ILE A 87 -9.27 -6.07 -11.82
C ILE A 87 -8.41 -4.84 -12.17
N ASN A 88 -8.43 -4.43 -13.44
CA ASN A 88 -7.70 -3.25 -13.91
C ASN A 88 -8.19 -1.97 -13.22
N THR A 89 -9.50 -1.78 -13.09
CA THR A 89 -10.08 -0.62 -12.41
C THR A 89 -9.62 -0.54 -10.95
N ARG A 90 -9.60 -1.67 -10.23
CA ARG A 90 -9.08 -1.73 -8.86
C ARG A 90 -7.57 -1.47 -8.82
N GLY A 91 -6.80 -1.96 -9.78
CA GLY A 91 -5.37 -1.67 -9.92
C GLY A 91 -5.08 -0.19 -10.13
N GLU A 92 -5.87 0.50 -10.94
CA GLU A 92 -5.76 1.95 -11.13
C GLU A 92 -6.06 2.73 -9.84
N GLN A 93 -7.10 2.33 -9.10
CA GLN A 93 -7.39 2.94 -7.82
C GLN A 93 -6.26 2.74 -6.82
N PHE A 94 -5.74 1.52 -6.72
CA PHE A 94 -4.60 1.22 -5.86
C PHE A 94 -3.34 2.01 -6.24
N ASN A 95 -3.09 2.24 -7.53
CA ASN A 95 -1.99 3.09 -7.97
C ASN A 95 -2.15 4.54 -7.47
N LYS A 96 -3.35 5.10 -7.52
CA LYS A 96 -3.64 6.43 -6.96
C LYS A 96 -3.37 6.47 -5.45
N ASP A 97 -3.89 5.49 -4.72
CA ASP A 97 -3.73 5.39 -3.26
C ASP A 97 -2.25 5.20 -2.88
N SER A 98 -1.49 4.46 -3.70
CA SER A 98 -0.05 4.25 -3.51
C SER A 98 0.76 5.52 -3.74
N VAL A 99 0.41 6.35 -4.72
CA VAL A 99 1.02 7.67 -4.93
C VAL A 99 0.79 8.56 -3.71
N GLU A 100 -0.43 8.58 -3.17
CA GLU A 100 -0.74 9.35 -1.97
C GLU A 100 0.05 8.85 -0.74
N LEU A 101 0.10 7.54 -0.52
CA LEU A 101 0.89 6.95 0.56
C LEU A 101 2.38 7.28 0.43
N ASN A 102 2.92 7.23 -0.79
CA ASN A 102 4.31 7.61 -1.07
C ASN A 102 4.56 9.10 -0.79
N ALA A 103 3.63 9.99 -1.12
CA ALA A 103 3.73 11.40 -0.79
C ALA A 103 3.74 11.63 0.73
N ARG A 104 2.90 10.89 1.48
CA ARG A 104 2.89 10.93 2.96
C ARG A 104 4.21 10.42 3.53
N LEU A 105 4.71 9.29 3.05
CA LEU A 105 6.01 8.75 3.45
C LEU A 105 7.14 9.74 3.19
N PHE A 106 7.15 10.37 2.02
CA PHE A 106 8.13 11.39 1.66
C PHE A 106 8.06 12.60 2.61
N ALA A 107 6.86 13.09 2.92
CA ALA A 107 6.68 14.20 3.84
C ALA A 107 7.19 13.88 5.27
N VAL A 108 6.88 12.68 5.77
CA VAL A 108 7.38 12.20 7.07
C VAL A 108 8.90 12.06 7.05
N ASN A 109 9.46 11.45 6.01
CA ASN A 109 10.90 11.31 5.86
C ASN A 109 11.59 12.68 5.79
N LYS A 110 11.07 13.64 5.02
CA LYS A 110 11.62 14.99 4.94
C LYS A 110 11.61 15.70 6.30
N ARG A 111 10.58 15.49 7.11
CA ARG A 111 10.47 16.09 8.44
C ARG A 111 11.37 15.39 9.47
N CYS A 112 11.50 14.08 9.41
CA CYS A 112 12.03 13.27 10.51
C CYS A 112 13.43 12.70 10.26
N ALA A 113 13.81 12.48 9.00
CA ALA A 113 15.13 11.95 8.66
C ALA A 113 16.24 12.96 8.96
N GLY A 114 17.39 12.46 9.41
CA GLY A 114 18.57 13.29 9.71
C GLY A 114 18.47 14.14 10.99
N LYS A 115 17.32 14.14 11.68
CA LYS A 115 17.20 14.80 13.00
C LYS A 115 17.98 14.01 14.05
N LEU A 116 18.81 14.73 14.82
CA LEU A 116 19.48 14.19 15.99
C LEU A 116 18.62 14.42 17.22
N TYR A 117 18.50 13.38 18.05
CA TYR A 117 17.74 13.45 19.30
C TYR A 117 18.60 13.04 20.47
N ARG A 118 18.32 13.60 21.65
CA ARG A 118 19.00 13.18 22.86
C ARG A 118 18.45 11.81 23.30
N ILE A 119 19.35 10.91 23.68
CA ILE A 119 18.98 9.57 24.17
C ILE A 119 17.98 9.66 25.35
N LYS A 120 18.21 10.58 26.29
CA LYS A 120 17.31 10.81 27.42
C LYS A 120 15.87 11.16 27.01
N ASP A 121 15.70 11.90 25.92
CA ASP A 121 14.38 12.35 25.45
C ASP A 121 13.66 11.19 24.76
N ARG A 122 14.39 10.38 23.98
CA ARG A 122 13.90 9.13 23.41
C ARG A 122 13.45 8.15 24.49
N ASP A 123 14.30 7.90 25.48
CA ASP A 123 14.01 6.90 26.52
C ASP A 123 12.84 7.33 27.40
N ALA A 124 12.73 8.64 27.71
CA ALA A 124 11.56 9.20 28.39
C ALA A 124 10.28 8.98 27.57
N LEU A 125 10.30 9.23 26.26
CA LEU A 125 9.15 9.00 25.38
C LEU A 125 8.78 7.51 25.27
N LEU A 126 9.76 6.62 25.18
CA LEU A 126 9.51 5.18 25.15
C LEU A 126 8.86 4.71 26.46
N LYS A 127 9.32 5.22 27.60
CA LYS A 127 8.71 4.94 28.92
C LYS A 127 7.27 5.49 29.00
N GLU A 128 7.05 6.73 28.57
CA GLU A 128 5.70 7.33 28.50
C GLU A 128 4.75 6.49 27.64
N ARG A 129 5.21 6.01 26.47
CA ARG A 129 4.41 5.16 25.58
C ARG A 129 4.12 3.79 26.17
N ALA A 130 5.10 3.17 26.85
CA ALA A 130 4.90 1.88 27.51
C ALA A 130 3.85 1.95 28.61
N GLN A 131 3.76 3.08 29.31
CA GLN A 131 2.76 3.33 30.37
C GLN A 131 1.35 3.65 29.83
N ARG A 132 1.24 4.03 28.55
CA ARG A 132 -0.03 4.36 27.88
C ARG A 132 -0.67 3.18 27.15
N LYS A 133 -0.01 2.01 27.08
CA LYS A 133 -0.65 0.80 26.55
C LYS A 133 -1.82 0.44 27.48
N PRO A 134 -3.05 0.25 26.96
CA PRO A 134 -4.16 -0.29 27.73
C PRO A 134 -3.88 -1.73 28.19
#